data_AF-A0A8H7BZB3-F1
#
_entry.id   AF-A0A8H7BZB3-F1
#
_cell.length_a   1.000
_cell.length_b   1.000
_cell.length_c   1.000
_cell.angle_alpha   90.00
_cell.angle_beta   90.00
_cell.angle_gamma   90.00
#
_symmetry.space_group_name_H-M   'P 1'
#
loop_
_entity.id
_entity.type
_entity.pdbx_description
1 polymer ?
#
loop_
_entity_poly.entity_id
_entity_poly.type
_entity_poly.pdbx_seq_one_letter_code
_entity_poly.pdbx_strand_id
1 'polypeptide(L)'
;METATGVKRGNDHGAWSALRRAMESNKDIPIVEVSTFSHEEFSSHFTMGEALATLRDEGILIIGSGMLVHNLHLLQSHQNMPSPQFVKDFDAVAEKVICQLKGEERKKAAGELNNHQAFRESHPTAEHLTPLYVAIGAAGNDQGIRLLKKYESSLSWGSFAFGLPETTTLPQYANVADDEV
;
A
#
# COMPACT_ATOMS: atom_id res chain seq x y z
N MET A 1 -31.84 7.75 5.68
CA MET A 1 -30.58 8.51 5.55
C MET A 1 -29.84 8.36 6.85
N GLU A 2 -28.80 7.55 6.89
CA GLU A 2 -27.85 7.57 8.01
C GLU A 2 -27.01 8.84 7.87
N THR A 3 -27.04 9.67 8.91
CA THR A 3 -26.20 10.86 9.00
C THR A 3 -24.90 10.48 9.70
N ALA A 4 -23.76 10.67 9.03
CA ALA A 4 -22.46 10.51 9.68
C ALA A 4 -22.25 11.65 10.69
N THR A 5 -21.92 11.32 11.93
CA THR A 5 -21.50 12.29 12.95
C THR A 5 -19.99 12.52 12.85
N GLY A 6 -19.57 13.78 12.72
CA GLY A 6 -18.16 14.15 12.73
C GLY A 6 -17.51 13.80 14.07
N VAL A 7 -16.37 13.11 14.03
CA VAL A 7 -15.53 12.82 15.19
C VAL A 7 -14.25 13.62 15.13
N LYS A 8 -13.75 14.10 16.27
CA LYS A 8 -12.44 14.75 16.35
C LYS A 8 -11.40 13.72 16.76
N ARG A 9 -10.52 13.33 15.84
CA ARG A 9 -9.37 12.46 16.07
C ARG A 9 -8.10 13.20 15.63
N GLY A 10 -6.96 12.86 16.25
CA GLY A 10 -5.66 13.32 15.74
C GLY A 10 -5.32 12.59 14.45
N ASN A 11 -4.45 13.18 13.62
CA ASN A 11 -4.04 12.56 12.36
C ASN A 11 -3.33 11.25 12.65
N ASP A 12 -3.71 10.19 11.95
CA ASP A 12 -3.01 8.92 12.02
C ASP A 12 -1.55 9.06 11.56
N HIS A 13 -0.62 8.31 12.18
CA HIS A 13 0.79 8.40 11.84
C HIS A 13 1.08 7.94 10.42
N GLY A 14 0.37 6.92 9.93
CA GLY A 14 0.48 6.41 8.56
C GLY A 14 -0.07 7.38 7.52
N ALA A 15 -1.15 8.10 7.83
CA ALA A 15 -1.65 9.18 6.97
C ALA A 15 -0.71 10.41 6.99
N TRP A 16 -0.31 10.86 8.17
CA TRP A 16 0.53 12.06 8.31
C TRP A 16 1.94 11.87 7.75
N SER A 17 2.59 10.73 7.98
CA SER A 17 3.98 10.50 7.53
C SER A 17 4.08 10.51 6.01
N ALA A 18 3.18 9.83 5.31
CA ALA A 18 3.11 9.79 3.86
C ALA A 18 2.70 11.16 3.27
N LEU A 19 1.65 11.77 3.82
CA LEU A 19 1.10 13.00 3.25
C LEU A 19 1.91 14.25 3.57
N ARG A 20 2.54 14.34 4.75
CA ARG A 20 3.30 15.55 5.13
C ARG A 20 4.32 15.93 4.07
N ARG A 21 5.09 14.94 3.59
CA ARG A 21 6.14 15.18 2.59
C ARG A 21 5.57 15.43 1.19
N ALA A 22 4.51 14.72 0.81
CA ALA A 22 3.83 14.95 -0.47
C ALA A 22 3.14 16.34 -0.53
N MET A 23 2.69 16.83 0.62
CA MET A 23 1.92 18.07 0.77
C MET A 23 2.77 19.30 1.06
N GLU A 24 4.08 19.15 1.32
CA GLU A 24 4.99 20.28 1.53
C GLU A 24 4.95 21.28 0.36
N SER A 25 4.79 20.77 -0.87
CA SER A 25 4.64 21.55 -2.10
C SER A 25 3.19 21.86 -2.49
N ASN A 26 2.18 21.29 -1.81
CA ASN A 26 0.77 21.33 -2.23
C ASN A 26 -0.21 21.52 -1.06
N LYS A 27 0.01 22.52 -0.19
CA LYS A 27 -0.69 22.69 1.09
C LYS A 27 -2.22 22.90 0.99
N ASP A 28 -2.73 23.20 -0.19
CA ASP A 28 -4.14 23.55 -0.42
C ASP A 28 -5.01 22.36 -0.87
N ILE A 29 -4.44 21.16 -1.05
CA ILE A 29 -5.23 19.96 -1.41
C ILE A 29 -6.01 19.47 -0.20
N PRO A 30 -7.36 19.40 -0.25
CA PRO A 30 -8.17 18.86 0.84
C PRO A 30 -7.90 17.37 1.05
N ILE A 31 -7.83 16.95 2.30
CA ILE A 31 -7.60 15.55 2.68
C ILE A 31 -8.80 15.04 3.48
N VAL A 32 -9.25 13.83 3.14
CA VAL A 32 -10.23 13.08 3.92
C VAL A 32 -9.56 11.80 4.41
N GLU A 33 -9.52 11.62 5.73
CA GLU A 33 -9.02 10.39 6.35
C GLU A 33 -10.16 9.38 6.48
N VAL A 34 -9.93 8.16 6.02
CA VAL A 34 -10.87 7.04 6.14
C VAL A 34 -10.18 5.89 6.84
N SER A 35 -10.76 5.41 7.94
CA SER A 35 -10.22 4.26 8.68
C SER A 35 -10.51 2.95 7.92
N THR A 36 -9.58 2.01 7.99
CA THR A 36 -9.79 0.62 7.56
C THR A 36 -10.49 -0.19 8.65
N PHE A 37 -10.90 -1.42 8.32
CA PHE A 37 -11.46 -2.31 9.31
C PHE A 37 -10.35 -2.90 10.21
N SER A 38 -10.69 -3.22 11.46
CA SER A 38 -9.74 -3.74 12.44
C SER A 38 -9.41 -5.24 12.28
N HIS A 39 -10.01 -5.91 11.30
CA HIS A 39 -9.94 -7.36 11.13
C HIS A 39 -9.24 -7.74 9.82
N GLU A 40 -8.62 -8.91 9.74
CA GLU A 40 -7.85 -9.36 8.58
C GLU A 40 -8.69 -10.03 7.47
N GLU A 41 -9.97 -9.66 7.36
CA GLU A 41 -10.85 -10.16 6.30
C GLU A 41 -10.68 -9.25 5.08
N PHE A 42 -9.84 -9.69 4.14
CA PHE A 42 -9.43 -8.87 3.01
C PHE A 42 -10.56 -8.56 2.03
N SER A 43 -11.63 -9.37 1.95
CA SER A 43 -12.75 -9.08 1.06
C SER A 43 -13.52 -7.84 1.49
N SER A 44 -13.69 -7.59 2.80
CA SER A 44 -14.21 -6.32 3.32
C SER A 44 -13.42 -5.11 2.81
N HIS A 45 -12.09 -5.22 2.74
CA HIS A 45 -11.21 -4.14 2.30
C HIS A 45 -11.28 -3.93 0.77
N PHE A 46 -11.39 -5.01 -0.01
CA PHE A 46 -11.68 -4.89 -1.43
C PHE A 46 -13.01 -4.19 -1.68
N THR A 47 -14.08 -4.60 -0.99
CA THR A 47 -15.41 -3.98 -1.13
C THR A 47 -15.39 -2.50 -0.76
N MET A 48 -14.62 -2.11 0.26
CA MET A 48 -14.38 -0.71 0.57
C MET A 48 -13.70 0.03 -0.59
N GLY A 49 -12.65 -0.55 -1.18
CA GLY A 49 -11.99 0.02 -2.36
C GLY A 49 -12.92 0.18 -3.56
N GLU A 50 -13.72 -0.85 -3.85
CA GLU A 50 -14.72 -0.85 -4.93
C GLU A 50 -15.77 0.25 -4.73
N ALA A 51 -16.24 0.44 -3.49
CA ALA A 51 -17.18 1.51 -3.15
C ALA A 51 -16.56 2.92 -3.32
N LEU A 52 -15.24 3.06 -3.12
CA LEU A 52 -14.52 4.32 -3.32
C LEU A 52 -14.14 4.55 -4.79
N ALA A 53 -14.17 3.53 -5.64
CA ALA A 53 -13.62 3.58 -7.00
C ALA A 53 -14.20 4.73 -7.84
N THR A 54 -15.50 5.02 -7.70
CA THR A 54 -16.17 6.08 -8.47
C THR A 54 -15.66 7.48 -8.16
N LEU A 55 -15.06 7.71 -6.99
CA LEU A 55 -14.45 9.00 -6.64
C LEU A 55 -13.28 9.35 -7.56
N ARG A 56 -12.65 8.35 -8.18
CA ARG A 56 -11.57 8.55 -9.15
C ARG A 56 -12.06 9.29 -10.40
N ASP A 57 -13.31 9.05 -10.81
CA ASP A 57 -13.95 9.74 -11.93
C ASP A 57 -14.27 11.21 -11.59
N GLU A 58 -14.31 11.55 -10.31
CA GLU A 58 -14.49 12.92 -9.78
C GLU A 58 -13.15 13.65 -9.55
N GLY A 59 -12.03 13.06 -9.98
CA GLY A 59 -10.69 13.65 -9.81
C GLY A 59 -10.12 13.51 -8.39
N ILE A 60 -10.67 12.60 -7.57
CA ILE A 60 -10.18 12.34 -6.22
C ILE A 60 -9.09 11.27 -6.25
N LEU A 61 -7.93 11.57 -5.66
CA LEU A 61 -6.85 10.62 -5.47
C LEU A 61 -7.12 9.75 -4.23
N ILE A 62 -7.15 8.43 -4.43
CA ILE A 62 -7.26 7.45 -3.35
C ILE A 62 -5.87 6.96 -2.98
N ILE A 63 -5.52 7.05 -1.69
CA ILE A 63 -4.21 6.63 -1.18
C ILE A 63 -4.40 5.53 -0.13
N GLY A 64 -3.96 4.32 -0.46
CA GLY A 64 -3.80 3.23 0.50
C GLY A 64 -2.46 3.37 1.23
N SER A 65 -2.43 4.12 2.34
CA SER A 65 -1.20 4.33 3.11
C SER A 65 -0.94 3.16 4.06
N GLY A 66 0.04 2.33 3.73
CA GLY A 66 0.42 1.13 4.47
C GLY A 66 1.88 0.75 4.20
N MET A 67 2.21 -0.53 4.32
CA MET A 67 3.53 -1.03 4.00
C MET A 67 3.46 -2.46 3.48
N LEU A 68 4.25 -2.77 2.44
CA LEU A 68 4.16 -4.07 1.75
C LEU A 68 4.75 -5.21 2.57
N VAL A 69 5.73 -4.92 3.43
CA VAL A 69 6.28 -5.81 4.46
C VAL A 69 6.55 -4.97 5.71
N HIS A 70 6.02 -5.37 6.85
CA HIS A 70 6.07 -4.60 8.10
C HIS A 70 6.23 -5.50 9.33
N ASN A 71 7.47 -5.91 9.62
CA ASN A 71 7.78 -6.69 10.82
C ASN A 71 8.68 -5.92 11.79
N LEU A 72 8.06 -5.15 12.69
CA LEU A 72 8.80 -4.37 13.68
C LEU A 72 9.56 -5.21 14.72
N HIS A 73 9.22 -6.49 14.91
CA HIS A 73 9.95 -7.36 15.83
C HIS A 73 11.40 -7.58 15.38
N LEU A 74 11.67 -7.44 14.08
CA LEU A 74 13.00 -7.64 13.49
C LEU A 74 13.68 -6.31 13.12
N LEU A 75 13.03 -5.16 13.33
CA LEU A 75 13.52 -3.87 12.87
C LEU A 75 14.87 -3.53 13.50
N GLN A 76 14.96 -3.61 14.83
CA GLN A 76 16.18 -3.29 15.57
C GLN A 76 17.26 -4.32 15.31
N SER A 77 16.91 -5.61 15.25
CA SER A 77 17.88 -6.68 15.04
C SER A 77 18.47 -6.68 13.64
N HIS A 78 17.83 -6.02 12.66
CA HIS A 78 18.30 -5.87 11.27
C HIS A 78 18.63 -4.42 10.91
N GLN A 79 18.83 -3.56 11.90
CA GLN A 79 19.22 -2.18 11.65
C GLN A 79 20.62 -2.12 11.02
N ASN A 80 20.75 -1.40 9.89
CA ASN A 80 21.98 -1.29 9.10
C ASN A 80 22.51 -2.65 8.60
N MET A 81 21.65 -3.65 8.45
CA MET A 81 21.97 -4.91 7.80
C MET A 81 21.12 -5.08 6.53
N PRO A 82 21.57 -5.93 5.58
CA PRO A 82 20.76 -6.30 4.44
C PRO A 82 19.40 -6.83 4.89
N SER A 83 18.35 -6.45 4.15
CA SER A 83 17.01 -6.92 4.43
C SER A 83 16.93 -8.45 4.32
N PRO A 84 16.24 -9.12 5.27
CA PRO A 84 16.03 -10.56 5.22
C PRO A 84 15.37 -11.02 3.93
N GLN A 85 15.64 -12.27 3.52
CA GLN A 85 15.12 -12.81 2.26
C GLN A 85 13.58 -12.82 2.20
N PHE A 86 12.89 -13.07 3.33
CA PHE A 86 11.43 -13.07 3.38
C PHE A 86 10.82 -11.72 2.93
N VAL A 87 11.53 -10.61 3.15
CA VAL A 87 11.11 -9.26 2.72
C VAL A 87 11.05 -9.22 1.19
N LYS A 88 12.13 -9.68 0.53
CA LYS A 88 12.25 -9.72 -0.93
C LYS A 88 11.26 -10.71 -1.55
N ASP A 89 11.09 -11.87 -0.91
CA ASP A 89 10.19 -12.92 -1.40
C ASP A 89 8.71 -12.47 -1.37
N PHE A 90 8.29 -11.86 -0.26
CA PHE A 90 6.92 -11.36 -0.14
C PHE A 90 6.66 -10.16 -1.06
N ASP A 91 7.62 -9.23 -1.14
CA ASP A 91 7.53 -8.10 -2.06
C ASP A 91 7.41 -8.57 -3.52
N ALA A 92 8.19 -9.57 -3.95
CA ALA A 92 8.17 -10.08 -5.31
C ALA A 92 6.84 -10.76 -5.68
N VAL A 93 6.25 -11.56 -4.78
CA VAL A 93 4.94 -12.17 -5.05
C VAL A 93 3.84 -11.13 -5.08
N ALA A 94 3.87 -10.13 -4.18
CA ALA A 94 2.89 -9.06 -4.17
C ALA A 94 3.01 -8.18 -5.42
N GLU A 95 4.23 -7.83 -5.85
CA GLU A 95 4.47 -7.10 -7.10
C GLU A 95 3.94 -7.85 -8.31
N LYS A 96 4.15 -9.18 -8.38
CA LYS A 96 3.60 -9.98 -9.46
C LYS A 96 2.07 -9.86 -9.52
N VAL A 97 1.40 -9.99 -8.38
CA VAL A 97 -0.06 -9.86 -8.29
C VAL A 97 -0.50 -8.46 -8.72
N ILE A 98 0.13 -7.41 -8.20
CA ILE A 98 -0.26 -6.02 -8.43
C ILE A 98 0.01 -5.58 -9.88
N CYS A 99 1.20 -5.88 -10.38
CA CYS A 99 1.75 -5.32 -11.62
C CYS A 99 1.60 -6.23 -12.84
N GLN A 100 1.13 -7.47 -12.70
CA GLN A 100 0.96 -8.39 -13.84
C GLN A 100 -0.48 -8.90 -14.02
N LEU A 101 -1.31 -8.85 -12.99
CA LEU A 101 -2.72 -9.26 -13.05
C LEU A 101 -3.64 -8.04 -13.04
N LYS A 102 -4.92 -8.20 -13.40
CA LYS A 102 -5.94 -7.13 -13.35
C LYS A 102 -7.34 -7.67 -13.04
N GLY A 103 -8.25 -6.78 -12.64
CA GLY A 103 -9.65 -7.12 -12.36
C GLY A 103 -9.79 -8.27 -11.36
N GLU A 104 -10.74 -9.17 -11.62
CA GLU A 104 -11.04 -10.30 -10.75
C GLU A 104 -9.86 -11.27 -10.57
N GLU A 105 -8.98 -11.41 -11.57
CA GLU A 105 -7.78 -12.25 -11.45
C GLU A 105 -6.82 -11.68 -10.39
N ARG A 106 -6.59 -10.36 -10.41
CA ARG A 106 -5.79 -9.68 -9.39
C ARG A 106 -6.43 -9.81 -8.02
N LYS A 107 -7.74 -9.55 -7.90
CA LYS A 107 -8.48 -9.62 -6.64
C LYS A 107 -8.36 -11.00 -6.01
N LYS A 108 -8.57 -12.06 -6.80
CA LYS A 108 -8.42 -13.45 -6.36
C LYS A 108 -7.00 -13.74 -5.88
N ALA A 109 -5.98 -13.44 -6.69
CA ALA A 109 -4.60 -13.73 -6.35
C ALA A 109 -4.11 -12.92 -5.14
N ALA A 110 -4.56 -11.65 -5.00
CA ALA A 110 -4.27 -10.82 -3.83
C ALA A 110 -4.92 -11.39 -2.56
N GLY A 111 -6.15 -11.92 -2.65
CA GLY A 111 -6.82 -12.59 -1.53
C GLY A 111 -6.11 -13.86 -1.03
N GLU A 112 -5.18 -14.41 -1.83
CA GLU A 112 -4.40 -15.61 -1.50
C GLU A 112 -2.98 -15.27 -0.98
N LEU A 113 -2.60 -14.00 -0.89
CA LEU A 113 -1.26 -13.59 -0.42
C LEU A 113 -0.97 -14.03 1.02
N ASN A 114 -2.00 -14.22 1.84
CA ASN A 114 -1.86 -14.77 3.19
C ASN A 114 -1.42 -16.24 3.24
N ASN A 115 -1.54 -16.97 2.13
CA ASN A 115 -1.07 -18.34 2.04
C ASN A 115 0.44 -18.43 1.73
N HIS A 116 1.08 -17.30 1.38
CA HIS A 116 2.50 -17.29 1.11
C HIS A 116 3.30 -17.62 2.39
N GLN A 117 4.36 -18.43 2.27
CA GLN A 117 5.15 -18.89 3.44
C GLN A 117 5.71 -17.73 4.28
N ALA A 118 6.09 -16.63 3.61
CA ALA A 118 6.62 -15.44 4.27
C ALA A 118 5.54 -14.53 4.88
N PHE A 119 4.25 -14.82 4.72
CA PHE A 119 3.18 -13.86 5.05
C PHE A 119 3.22 -13.41 6.52
N ARG A 120 3.23 -14.35 7.48
CA ARG A 120 3.25 -14.03 8.92
C ARG A 120 4.59 -13.49 9.40
N GLU A 121 5.67 -13.83 8.71
CA GLU A 121 6.98 -13.24 8.98
C GLU A 121 7.06 -11.81 8.44
N SER A 122 6.40 -11.51 7.31
CA SER A 122 6.28 -10.15 6.78
C SER A 122 5.29 -9.29 7.56
N HIS A 123 4.25 -9.92 8.12
CA HIS A 123 3.12 -9.28 8.77
C HIS A 123 2.73 -10.07 10.03
N PRO A 124 3.34 -9.78 11.19
CA PRO A 124 2.90 -10.35 12.47
C PRO A 124 1.39 -10.13 12.68
N THR A 125 0.93 -8.95 12.26
CA THR A 125 -0.47 -8.57 12.05
C THR A 125 -0.57 -7.87 10.69
N ALA A 126 -1.71 -8.01 10.01
CA ALA A 126 -1.87 -7.59 8.60
C ALA A 126 -2.39 -6.17 8.39
N GLU A 127 -2.52 -5.35 9.44
CA GLU A 127 -3.08 -3.98 9.39
C GLU A 127 -2.32 -3.06 8.45
N HIS A 128 -1.00 -3.19 8.33
CA HIS A 128 -0.21 -2.37 7.41
C HIS A 128 -0.33 -2.84 5.95
N LEU A 129 -0.79 -4.08 5.73
CA LEU A 129 -1.06 -4.59 4.39
C LEU A 129 -2.50 -4.30 3.95
N THR A 130 -3.48 -4.18 4.86
CA THR A 130 -4.90 -3.97 4.48
C THR A 130 -5.18 -2.75 3.58
N PRO A 131 -4.44 -1.62 3.65
CA PRO A 131 -4.61 -0.50 2.72
C PRO A 131 -4.32 -0.86 1.26
N LEU A 132 -3.45 -1.86 0.99
CA LEU A 132 -3.22 -2.37 -0.36
C LEU A 132 -4.50 -2.94 -0.96
N TYR A 133 -5.29 -3.66 -0.18
CA TYR A 133 -6.54 -4.28 -0.64
C TYR A 133 -7.60 -3.23 -0.99
N VAL A 134 -7.65 -2.12 -0.25
CA VAL A 134 -8.48 -0.95 -0.60
C VAL A 134 -8.03 -0.35 -1.93
N ALA A 135 -6.72 -0.15 -2.12
CA ALA A 135 -6.18 0.38 -3.38
C ALA A 135 -6.45 -0.56 -4.58
N ILE A 136 -6.32 -1.87 -4.39
CA ILE A 136 -6.64 -2.87 -5.43
C ILE A 136 -8.14 -2.85 -5.76
N GLY A 137 -9.02 -2.78 -4.75
CA GLY A 137 -10.47 -2.68 -4.98
C GLY A 137 -10.85 -1.44 -5.79
N ALA A 138 -10.19 -0.31 -5.52
CA ALA A 138 -10.40 0.93 -6.26
C ALA A 138 -9.79 0.92 -7.68
N ALA A 139 -8.81 0.06 -7.94
CA ALA A 139 -8.07 0.02 -9.21
C ALA A 139 -8.87 -0.60 -10.37
N GLY A 140 -9.86 -1.46 -10.09
CA GLY A 140 -10.62 -2.16 -11.12
C GLY A 140 -9.72 -2.90 -12.12
N ASN A 141 -9.80 -2.52 -13.40
CA ASN A 141 -9.02 -3.15 -14.48
C ASN A 141 -7.69 -2.45 -14.80
N ASP A 142 -7.34 -1.39 -14.08
CA ASP A 142 -6.12 -0.62 -14.37
C ASP A 142 -4.88 -1.41 -14.04
N GLN A 143 -3.88 -1.37 -14.92
CA GLN A 143 -2.60 -2.02 -14.68
C GLN A 143 -1.87 -1.37 -13.50
N GLY A 144 -1.35 -2.19 -12.59
CA GLY A 144 -0.47 -1.72 -11.52
C GLY A 144 0.91 -1.38 -12.05
N ILE A 145 1.47 -0.27 -11.57
CA ILE A 145 2.83 0.18 -11.89
C ILE A 145 3.60 0.35 -10.59
N ARG A 146 4.81 -0.21 -10.54
CA ARG A 146 5.74 0.00 -9.42
C ARG A 146 6.30 1.43 -9.48
N LEU A 147 6.15 2.17 -8.38
CA LEU A 147 6.72 3.51 -8.21
C LEU A 147 8.05 3.50 -7.44
N LEU A 148 8.13 2.68 -6.39
CA LEU A 148 9.30 2.60 -5.51
C LEU A 148 9.54 1.16 -5.11
N LYS A 149 10.76 0.68 -5.34
CA LYS A 149 11.30 -0.53 -4.76
C LYS A 149 12.44 -0.14 -3.83
N LYS A 150 12.24 -0.32 -2.53
CA LYS A 150 13.24 -0.03 -1.51
C LYS A 150 12.99 -0.94 -0.32
N TYR A 151 14.06 -1.56 0.17
CA TYR A 151 14.06 -2.33 1.40
C TYR A 151 14.89 -1.61 2.47
N GLU A 152 14.50 -1.77 3.72
CA GLU A 152 15.24 -1.21 4.85
C GLU A 152 14.98 -2.08 6.07
N SER A 153 16.03 -2.75 6.59
CA SER A 153 15.88 -3.72 7.68
C SER A 153 14.80 -4.76 7.33
N SER A 154 13.78 -4.94 8.14
CA SER A 154 12.66 -5.87 7.95
C SER A 154 11.44 -5.25 7.28
N LEU A 155 11.62 -4.15 6.53
CA LEU A 155 10.57 -3.38 5.89
C LEU A 155 10.70 -3.37 4.35
N SER A 156 9.55 -3.40 3.66
CA SER A 156 9.46 -3.06 2.24
C SER A 156 8.64 -1.79 2.04
N TRP A 157 9.27 -0.77 1.46
CA TRP A 157 8.66 0.51 1.06
C TRP A 157 8.01 0.44 -0.33
N GLY A 158 7.67 -0.77 -0.77
CA GLY A 158 7.05 -1.03 -2.06
C GLY A 158 5.83 -0.13 -2.30
N SER A 159 5.93 0.77 -3.28
CA SER A 159 4.85 1.71 -3.63
C SER A 159 4.36 1.47 -5.05
N PHE A 160 3.05 1.60 -5.27
CA PHE A 160 2.40 1.28 -6.53
C PHE A 160 1.36 2.33 -6.90
N ALA A 161 1.07 2.44 -8.20
CA ALA A 161 -0.01 3.27 -8.73
C ALA A 161 -0.86 2.52 -9.74
N PHE A 162 -2.10 2.98 -9.90
CA PHE A 162 -3.08 2.49 -10.86
C PHE A 162 -3.70 3.67 -11.60
N GLY A 163 -4.11 3.45 -12.85
CA GLY A 163 -4.85 4.46 -13.62
C GLY A 163 -4.06 5.72 -13.96
N LEU A 164 -2.72 5.65 -13.95
CA LEU A 164 -1.89 6.76 -14.41
C LEU A 164 -2.03 6.93 -15.93
N PRO A 165 -2.21 8.17 -16.43
CA PRO A 165 -2.10 8.45 -17.86
C PRO A 165 -0.77 7.94 -18.42
N GLU A 166 -0.77 7.42 -19.65
CA GLU A 166 0.46 6.97 -20.33
C GLU A 166 1.52 8.08 -20.47
N THR A 167 1.08 9.34 -20.43
CA THR A 167 1.93 10.53 -20.49
C THR A 167 2.58 10.90 -19.15
N THR A 168 2.25 10.19 -18.06
CA THR A 168 2.78 10.46 -16.73
C THR A 168 4.28 10.20 -16.69
N THR A 169 5.07 11.24 -16.46
CA THR A 169 6.50 11.07 -16.19
C THR A 169 6.68 10.70 -14.73
N LEU A 170 7.11 9.46 -14.48
CA LEU A 170 7.40 9.01 -13.13
C LEU A 170 8.73 9.62 -12.64
N PRO A 171 8.81 10.04 -11.37
CA PRO A 171 10.08 10.44 -10.78
C PRO A 171 11.04 9.24 -10.80
N GLN A 172 12.26 9.47 -11.28
CA GLN A 172 13.34 8.49 -11.13
C GLN A 172 13.92 8.63 -9.73
N TYR A 173 13.56 7.71 -8.85
CA TYR A 173 14.28 7.54 -7.60
C TYR A 173 15.58 6.82 -7.91
N ALA A 174 16.71 7.31 -7.39
CA ALA A 174 17.96 6.56 -7.47
C ALA A 174 17.70 5.19 -6.87
N ASN A 175 17.96 4.12 -7.64
CA ASN A 175 18.03 2.77 -7.10
C ASN A 175 19.10 2.83 -6.00
N VAL A 176 18.68 2.86 -4.74
CA VAL A 176 19.61 2.65 -3.64
C VAL A 176 19.96 1.17 -3.80
N ALA A 177 21.17 0.90 -4.27
CA ALA A 177 21.62 -0.44 -4.57
C ALA A 177 21.36 -1.33 -3.35
N ASP A 178 20.84 -2.53 -3.59
CA ASP A 178 20.52 -3.54 -2.57
C ASP A 178 21.77 -4.07 -1.82
N ASP A 179 22.97 -3.52 -2.07
CA ASP A 179 24.27 -4.16 -1.81
C ASP A 179 25.40 -3.22 -1.28
N GLU A 180 25.12 -2.22 -0.45
CA GLU A 180 26.18 -1.57 0.35
C GLU A 180 25.70 -1.32 1.80
N VAL A 181 25.80 -2.31 2.70
CA VAL A 181 26.95 -2.65 3.59
C VAL A 181 26.66 -4.01 4.25
#